data_AF-A0A6C0H5H2-F1
#
_entry.id   AF-A0A6C0H5H2-F1
#
_cell.length_a   1.000
_cell.length_b   1.000
_cell.length_c   1.000
_cell.angle_alpha   90.00
_cell.angle_beta   90.00
_cell.angle_gamma   90.00
#
_symmetry.space_group_name_H-M   'P 1'
#
loop_
_entity.id
_entity.type
_entity.pdbx_description
1 polymer ?
#
loop_
_entity_poly.entity_id
_entity_poly.type
_entity_poly.pdbx_seq_one_letter_code
_entity_poly.pdbx_strand_id
1 'polypeptide(L)'
;MNIEFIISNVPRNTILEMLKKEQEIKYSKEIQDIYTLKFYNKSTVNIDIEIQKFVLKQFNFTDSKKSLHNYWKIPSTYWNDNEIKNSVFYMKYNIFQYTSLMIDDSIVNCNLIEYPTKKSVSLFDISNQTKPLVLLAGSIT
;
A
#
# COMPACT_ATOMS: atom_id res chain seq x y z
N MET A 1 -29.46 -6.80 7.24
CA MET A 1 -29.47 -6.85 5.75
C MET A 1 -28.29 -6.01 5.31
N ASN A 2 -27.25 -6.60 4.71
CA ASN A 2 -26.04 -5.85 4.38
C ASN A 2 -26.31 -4.94 3.17
N ILE A 3 -25.80 -3.71 3.21
CA ILE A 3 -26.08 -2.68 2.20
C ILE A 3 -24.99 -2.74 1.12
N GLU A 4 -25.34 -2.45 -0.13
CA GLU A 4 -24.34 -2.34 -1.18
C GLU A 4 -23.45 -1.11 -0.97
N PHE A 5 -22.12 -1.28 -1.08
CA PHE A 5 -21.20 -0.14 -0.96
C PHE A 5 -21.26 0.70 -2.23
N ILE A 6 -21.71 1.94 -2.08
CA ILE A 6 -21.76 2.95 -3.14
C ILE A 6 -21.07 4.19 -2.58
N ILE A 7 -19.90 4.51 -3.12
CA ILE A 7 -19.01 5.55 -2.58
C ILE A 7 -19.69 6.92 -2.38
N SER A 8 -20.58 7.32 -3.30
CA SER A 8 -21.32 8.59 -3.22
C SER A 8 -22.30 8.66 -2.05
N ASN A 9 -22.69 7.52 -1.50
CA ASN A 9 -23.69 7.41 -0.44
C ASN A 9 -23.04 7.21 0.94
N VAL A 10 -21.71 7.11 1.00
CA VAL A 10 -20.97 6.86 2.24
C VAL A 10 -20.36 8.18 2.71
N PRO A 11 -20.60 8.59 3.97
CA PRO A 11 -19.98 9.79 4.51
C PRO A 11 -18.44 9.73 4.42
N ARG A 12 -17.82 10.86 4.10
CA ARG A 12 -16.36 11.02 4.02
C ARG A 12 -15.63 10.43 5.24
N ASN A 13 -16.13 10.71 6.44
CA ASN A 13 -15.49 10.22 7.68
C ASN A 13 -15.53 8.70 7.79
N THR A 14 -16.62 8.07 7.33
CA THR A 14 -16.72 6.61 7.26
C THR A 14 -15.70 6.05 6.27
N ILE A 15 -15.48 6.71 5.12
CA ILE A 15 -14.41 6.32 4.19
C ILE A 15 -13.04 6.37 4.89
N LEU A 16 -12.73 7.45 5.61
CA LEU A 16 -11.46 7.54 6.35
C LEU A 16 -11.30 6.44 7.40
N GLU A 17 -12.36 6.13 8.14
CA GLU A 17 -12.35 5.04 9.12
C GLU A 17 -12.14 3.68 8.46
N MET A 18 -12.79 3.42 7.33
CA MET A 18 -12.59 2.19 6.55
C MET A 18 -11.14 2.03 6.11
N LEU A 19 -10.53 3.12 5.63
CA LEU A 19 -9.14 3.12 5.16
C LEU A 19 -8.14 2.94 6.31
N LYS A 20 -8.37 3.57 7.47
CA LYS A 20 -7.58 3.31 8.69
C LYS A 20 -7.72 1.84 9.10
N LYS A 21 -8.93 1.30 9.03
CA LYS A 21 -9.20 -0.08 9.40
C LYS A 21 -8.51 -1.06 8.45
N GLU A 22 -8.49 -0.78 7.15
CA GLU A 22 -7.75 -1.56 6.15
C GLU A 22 -6.26 -1.68 6.52
N GLN A 23 -5.64 -0.58 6.95
CA GLN A 23 -4.25 -0.60 7.41
C GLN A 23 -4.06 -1.44 8.67
N GLU A 24 -4.92 -1.27 9.68
CA GLU A 24 -4.85 -2.06 10.93
C GLU A 24 -4.98 -3.56 10.64
N ILE A 25 -5.93 -3.94 9.79
CA ILE A 25 -6.23 -5.34 9.48
C ILE A 25 -5.06 -6.00 8.75
N LYS A 26 -4.39 -5.27 7.85
CA LYS A 26 -3.23 -5.78 7.10
C LYS A 26 -2.12 -6.31 8.01
N TYR A 27 -1.93 -5.69 9.17
CA TYR A 27 -0.93 -6.10 10.17
C TYR A 27 -1.52 -6.98 11.27
N SER A 28 -2.80 -7.34 11.18
CA SER A 28 -3.46 -8.15 12.19
C SER A 28 -3.12 -9.63 12.04
N LYS A 29 -3.18 -10.36 13.17
CA LYS A 29 -2.97 -11.80 13.21
C LYS A 29 -3.96 -12.56 12.31
N GLU A 30 -5.20 -12.07 12.20
CA GLU A 30 -6.25 -12.69 11.41
C GLU A 30 -5.91 -12.76 9.91
N ILE A 31 -5.32 -11.69 9.37
CA ILE A 31 -4.84 -11.69 7.98
C ILE A 31 -3.58 -12.53 7.82
N GLN A 32 -2.67 -12.51 8.80
CA GLN A 32 -1.50 -13.37 8.79
C GLN A 32 -1.89 -14.86 8.79
N ASP A 33 -2.93 -15.23 9.54
CA ASP A 33 -3.46 -16.59 9.57
C ASP A 33 -4.08 -16.98 8.21
N ILE A 34 -4.78 -16.05 7.53
CA ILE A 34 -5.26 -16.26 6.16
C ILE A 34 -4.08 -16.49 5.20
N TYR A 35 -3.02 -15.69 5.32
CA TYR A 35 -1.78 -15.87 4.56
C TYR A 35 -1.19 -17.26 4.77
N THR A 36 -1.02 -17.67 6.02
CA THR A 36 -0.45 -18.97 6.40
C THR A 36 -1.30 -20.12 5.84
N LEU A 37 -2.61 -20.09 6.07
CA LEU A 37 -3.52 -21.14 5.61
C LEU A 37 -3.53 -21.27 4.08
N LYS A 38 -3.48 -20.14 3.35
CA LYS A 38 -3.53 -20.14 1.89
C LYS A 38 -2.19 -20.49 1.25
N PHE A 39 -1.07 -20.12 1.86
CA PHE A 39 0.26 -20.56 1.48
C PHE A 39 0.36 -22.10 1.51
N TYR A 40 -0.10 -22.74 2.58
CA TYR A 40 -0.10 -24.20 2.69
C TYR A 40 -1.06 -24.88 1.70
N ASN A 41 -2.18 -24.22 1.35
CA ASN A 41 -3.16 -24.74 0.40
C ASN A 41 -2.80 -24.52 -1.08
N LYS A 42 -1.64 -23.93 -1.40
CA LYS A 42 -1.16 -23.65 -2.78
C LYS A 42 -2.17 -22.90 -3.67
N SER A 43 -3.11 -22.16 -3.07
CA SER A 43 -4.09 -21.36 -3.81
C SER A 43 -3.56 -19.94 -3.99
N THR A 44 -3.65 -19.39 -5.20
CA THR A 44 -3.40 -17.96 -5.43
C THR A 44 -4.52 -17.15 -4.78
N VAL A 45 -4.17 -16.33 -3.79
CA VAL A 45 -5.09 -15.39 -3.15
C VAL A 45 -4.56 -13.99 -3.32
N ASN A 46 -5.42 -13.10 -3.81
CA ASN A 46 -5.16 -11.67 -3.74
C ASN A 46 -5.60 -11.20 -2.34
N ILE A 47 -4.64 -11.09 -1.43
CA ILE A 47 -4.94 -10.74 -0.04
C ILE A 47 -5.59 -9.36 0.08
N ASP A 48 -5.23 -8.43 -0.80
CA ASP A 48 -5.75 -7.06 -0.74
C ASP A 48 -7.27 -7.09 -0.94
N ILE A 49 -7.75 -7.98 -1.82
CA ILE A 49 -9.20 -8.19 -2.01
C ILE A 49 -9.83 -8.78 -0.75
N GLU A 50 -9.20 -9.75 -0.09
CA GLU A 50 -9.76 -10.37 1.12
C GLU A 50 -9.81 -9.38 2.30
N ILE A 51 -8.79 -8.54 2.45
CA ILE A 51 -8.78 -7.44 3.42
C ILE A 51 -9.93 -6.47 3.13
N GLN A 52 -10.11 -6.07 1.87
CA GLN A 52 -11.19 -5.14 1.50
C GLN A 52 -12.58 -5.73 1.73
N LYS A 53 -12.78 -7.02 1.45
CA LYS A 53 -14.03 -7.73 1.80
C LYS A 53 -14.27 -7.71 3.30
N PHE A 54 -13.22 -7.91 4.10
CA PHE A 54 -13.30 -7.87 5.55
C PHE A 54 -13.68 -6.47 6.05
N VAL A 55 -13.03 -5.42 5.54
CA VAL A 55 -13.36 -4.02 5.84
C VAL A 55 -14.82 -3.73 5.47
N LEU A 56 -15.26 -4.08 4.26
CA LEU A 56 -16.65 -3.87 3.84
C LEU A 56 -17.64 -4.51 4.82
N LYS A 57 -17.39 -5.75 5.26
CA LYS A 57 -18.24 -6.44 6.23
C LYS A 57 -18.27 -5.75 7.59
N GLN A 58 -17.13 -5.26 8.09
CA GLN A 58 -17.08 -4.57 9.38
C GLN A 58 -17.93 -3.29 9.41
N PHE A 59 -18.07 -2.63 8.25
CA PHE A 59 -18.90 -1.44 8.11
C PHE A 59 -20.32 -1.75 7.58
N ASN A 60 -20.80 -3.00 7.76
CA ASN A 60 -22.14 -3.46 7.37
C ASN A 60 -22.44 -3.38 5.86
N PHE A 61 -21.41 -3.35 5.02
CA PHE A 61 -21.55 -3.44 3.57
C PHE A 61 -21.44 -4.89 3.08
N THR A 62 -21.97 -5.14 1.88
CA THR A 62 -21.77 -6.42 1.19
C THR A 62 -20.36 -6.49 0.60
N ASP A 63 -19.79 -7.69 0.56
CA ASP A 63 -18.50 -8.00 -0.07
C ASP A 63 -18.65 -8.44 -1.54
N SER A 64 -19.76 -8.02 -2.16
CA SER A 64 -20.07 -8.34 -3.56
C SER A 64 -19.03 -7.74 -4.51
N LYS A 65 -18.93 -8.29 -5.73
CA LYS A 65 -18.06 -7.74 -6.78
C LYS A 65 -18.35 -6.25 -7.04
N LYS A 66 -19.61 -5.82 -6.93
CA LYS A 66 -20.01 -4.43 -7.16
C LYS A 66 -19.59 -3.51 -6.02
N SER A 67 -19.73 -3.96 -4.76
CA SER A 67 -19.21 -3.23 -3.60
C SER A 67 -17.68 -3.07 -3.65
N LEU A 68 -16.95 -4.14 -3.98
CA LEU A 68 -15.49 -4.08 -4.17
C LEU A 68 -15.11 -3.11 -5.29
N HIS A 69 -15.80 -3.18 -6.43
CA HIS A 69 -15.53 -2.27 -7.53
C HIS A 69 -15.78 -0.80 -7.17
N ASN A 70 -16.78 -0.50 -6.33
CA ASN A 70 -16.99 0.84 -5.81
C ASN A 70 -15.92 1.23 -4.77
N TYR A 71 -15.45 0.29 -3.95
CA TYR A 71 -14.35 0.51 -3.01
C TYR A 71 -13.07 0.93 -3.74
N TRP A 72 -12.76 0.29 -4.87
CA TRP A 72 -11.59 0.64 -5.69
C TRP A 72 -11.67 2.03 -6.35
N LYS A 73 -12.83 2.69 -6.33
CA LYS A 73 -13.00 4.06 -6.84
C LYS A 73 -12.70 5.14 -5.81
N ILE A 74 -12.47 4.78 -4.54
CA ILE A 74 -12.07 5.73 -3.49
C ILE A 74 -10.95 6.70 -3.94
N PRO A 75 -9.87 6.26 -4.62
CA PRO A 75 -8.73 7.13 -4.91
C PRO A 75 -9.05 8.17 -5.97
N SER A 76 -9.75 7.73 -7.03
CA SER A 76 -10.15 8.62 -8.12
C SER A 76 -11.30 9.54 -7.71
N THR A 77 -12.13 9.13 -6.75
CA THR A 77 -13.24 9.96 -6.25
C THR A 77 -12.75 11.05 -5.31
N TYR A 78 -11.76 10.75 -4.46
CA TYR A 78 -11.21 11.67 -3.46
C TYR A 78 -9.83 12.22 -3.85
N TRP A 79 -9.57 12.41 -5.15
CA TRP A 79 -8.26 12.82 -5.68
C TRP A 79 -7.76 14.17 -5.13
N ASN A 80 -8.67 15.05 -4.73
CA ASN A 80 -8.42 16.38 -4.16
C ASN A 80 -8.44 16.40 -2.62
N ASP A 81 -8.70 15.28 -1.96
CA ASP A 81 -8.77 15.18 -0.50
C ASP A 81 -7.43 14.67 0.06
N ASN A 82 -6.65 15.57 0.63
CA ASN A 82 -5.32 15.25 1.16
C ASN A 82 -5.35 14.21 2.29
N GLU A 83 -6.41 14.17 3.09
CA GLU A 83 -6.49 13.23 4.21
C GLU A 83 -6.75 11.81 3.71
N ILE A 84 -7.69 11.65 2.77
CA ILE A 84 -8.01 10.36 2.15
C ILE A 84 -6.86 9.88 1.25
N LYS A 85 -6.22 10.80 0.52
CA LYS A 85 -5.04 10.49 -0.31
C LYS A 85 -3.89 9.94 0.53
N ASN A 86 -3.72 10.45 1.75
CA ASN A 86 -2.65 10.03 2.66
C ASN A 86 -3.04 8.87 3.58
N SER A 87 -4.34 8.61 3.79
CA SER A 87 -4.83 7.54 4.67
C SER A 87 -4.72 6.14 4.07
N VAL A 88 -4.20 6.00 2.86
CA VAL A 88 -4.03 4.70 2.18
C VAL A 88 -2.61 4.56 1.67
N PHE A 89 -2.20 3.32 1.53
CA PHE A 89 -1.09 2.84 0.70
C PHE A 89 -1.13 3.30 -0.78
N TYR A 90 -1.90 4.33 -1.16
CA TYR A 90 -1.69 5.04 -2.42
C TYR A 90 -0.40 5.83 -2.44
N MET A 91 0.28 6.01 -1.29
CA MET A 91 1.64 6.50 -1.26
C MET A 91 2.55 5.69 -2.21
N LYS A 92 2.49 4.35 -2.24
CA LYS A 92 3.34 3.58 -3.19
C LYS A 92 3.08 3.90 -4.66
N TYR A 93 1.82 4.19 -5.03
CA TYR A 93 1.45 4.55 -6.41
C TYR A 93 1.61 6.05 -6.71
N ASN A 94 1.54 6.92 -5.70
CA ASN A 94 1.65 8.37 -5.81
C ASN A 94 3.08 8.90 -5.59
N ILE A 95 3.93 8.20 -4.82
CA ILE A 95 5.34 8.56 -4.60
C ILE A 95 6.09 8.61 -5.93
N PHE A 96 5.77 7.70 -6.86
CA PHE A 96 6.38 7.70 -8.19
C PHE A 96 5.77 8.73 -9.16
N GLN A 97 4.57 9.27 -8.87
CA GLN A 97 3.95 10.28 -9.74
C GLN A 97 4.56 11.67 -9.56
N TYR A 98 5.20 11.93 -8.42
CA TYR A 98 5.84 13.20 -8.09
C TYR A 98 7.31 12.98 -7.75
N THR A 99 8.02 12.21 -8.58
CA THR A 99 9.47 12.10 -8.44
C THR A 99 10.13 13.45 -8.70
N SER A 100 10.95 13.91 -7.76
CA SER A 100 11.81 15.07 -7.95
C SER A 100 13.06 14.73 -8.78
N LEU A 101 13.30 13.45 -9.05
CA LEU A 101 14.45 12.95 -9.80
C LEU A 101 14.08 12.80 -11.28
N MET A 102 14.90 13.40 -12.14
CA MET A 102 14.86 13.34 -13.59
C MET A 102 16.04 12.53 -14.13
N ILE A 103 15.96 12.15 -15.42
CA ILE A 103 17.13 11.60 -16.14
C ILE A 103 18.23 12.68 -16.15
N ASP A 104 19.48 12.26 -15.96
CA ASP A 104 20.68 13.09 -15.87
C ASP A 104 20.84 13.93 -14.59
N ASP A 105 19.92 13.82 -13.62
CA ASP A 105 20.13 14.40 -12.30
C ASP A 105 21.34 13.76 -11.61
N SER A 106 22.03 14.58 -10.81
CA SER A 106 23.08 14.07 -9.93
C SER A 106 22.49 13.11 -8.91
N ILE A 107 23.19 12.00 -8.65
CA ILE A 107 22.79 11.05 -7.62
C ILE A 107 22.62 11.77 -6.27
N VAL A 108 21.52 11.50 -5.57
CA VAL A 108 21.26 12.08 -4.25
C VAL A 108 21.98 11.23 -3.21
N ASN A 109 22.86 11.83 -2.41
CA ASN A 109 23.51 11.06 -1.36
C ASN A 109 22.49 10.67 -0.29
N CYS A 110 22.41 9.38 0.03
CA CYS A 110 21.57 8.89 1.12
C CYS A 110 22.38 7.98 2.05
N ASN A 111 21.99 7.96 3.32
CA ASN A 111 22.58 7.07 4.31
C ASN A 111 21.92 5.70 4.22
N LEU A 112 22.73 4.66 4.12
CA LEU A 112 22.35 3.26 4.00
C LEU A 112 22.96 2.48 5.16
N ILE A 113 22.37 1.33 5.46
CA ILE A 113 22.90 0.40 6.47
C ILE A 113 23.34 -0.87 5.74
N GLU A 114 24.63 -1.18 5.83
CA GLU A 114 25.17 -2.44 5.33
C GLU A 114 24.74 -3.59 6.26
N TYR A 115 23.91 -4.50 5.77
CA TYR A 115 23.29 -5.55 6.60
C TYR A 115 24.30 -6.45 7.36
N PRO A 116 25.35 -6.99 6.71
CA PRO A 116 26.30 -7.88 7.39
C PRO A 116 27.06 -7.21 8.54
N THR A 117 27.40 -5.92 8.39
CA THR A 117 28.29 -5.21 9.31
C THR A 117 27.56 -4.21 10.22
N LYS A 118 26.30 -3.92 9.90
CA LYS A 118 25.47 -2.84 10.49
C LYS A 118 26.11 -1.45 10.40
N LYS A 119 27.10 -1.28 9.52
CA LYS A 119 27.76 0.02 9.34
C LYS A 119 26.86 0.95 8.55
N SER A 120 26.89 2.22 8.94
CA SER A 120 26.36 3.30 8.12
C SER A 120 27.32 3.52 6.94
N VAL A 121 26.79 3.47 5.73
CA VAL A 121 27.51 3.76 4.48
C VAL A 121 26.69 4.76 3.68
N SER A 122 27.32 5.63 2.90
CA SER A 122 26.57 6.55 2.04
C SER A 122 26.46 6.00 0.62
N LEU A 123 25.43 6.41 -0.11
CA LEU A 123 25.27 6.02 -1.51
C LEU A 123 26.44 6.52 -2.37
N PHE A 124 27.03 7.67 -2.02
CA PHE A 124 28.22 8.21 -2.69
C PHE A 124 29.44 7.30 -2.53
N ASP A 125 29.62 6.68 -1.37
CA ASP A 125 30.70 5.73 -1.13
C ASP A 125 30.59 4.50 -2.06
N ILE A 126 29.36 4.14 -2.41
CA ILE A 126 29.06 3.01 -3.31
C ILE A 126 29.16 3.44 -4.78
N SER A 127 28.70 4.65 -5.13
CA SER A 127 28.62 5.14 -6.52
C SER A 127 29.97 5.60 -7.08
N ASN A 128 30.97 5.89 -6.24
CA ASN A 128 32.31 6.33 -6.67
C ASN A 128 33.16 5.24 -7.37
N GLN A 129 32.53 4.15 -7.83
CA GLN A 129 33.18 3.08 -8.57
C GLN A 129 33.06 3.34 -10.08
N THR A 130 34.08 3.00 -10.87
CA THR A 130 34.15 3.22 -12.34
C THR A 130 33.11 2.44 -13.17
N LYS A 131 32.10 1.86 -12.52
CA LYS A 131 31.08 1.01 -13.13
C LYS A 131 29.69 1.59 -12.89
N PRO A 132 28.75 1.39 -13.83
CA PRO A 132 27.36 1.76 -13.62
C PRO A 132 26.80 1.11 -12.34
N LEU A 133 26.21 1.93 -11.47
CA LEU A 133 25.51 1.49 -10.27
C LEU A 133 24.03 1.27 -10.59
N VAL A 134 23.53 0.06 -10.32
CA VAL A 134 22.09 -0.26 -10.43
C VAL A 134 21.52 -0.37 -9.03
N LEU A 135 20.48 0.44 -8.75
CA LEU A 135 19.78 0.43 -7.46
C LEU A 135 18.44 -0.29 -7.60
N LEU A 136 18.25 -1.32 -6.79
CA LEU A 136 16.98 -2.03 -6.64
C LEU A 136 16.44 -1.74 -5.24
N ALA A 137 15.41 -0.90 -5.17
CA ALA A 137 14.75 -0.56 -3.92
C ALA A 137 13.41 -1.28 -3.83
N GLY A 138 13.22 -2.06 -2.77
CA GLY A 138 12.00 -2.80 -2.52
C GLY A 138 11.94 -3.26 -1.07
N SER A 139 10.73 -3.48 -0.58
CA SER A 139 10.52 -4.15 0.69
C SER A 139 10.30 -5.63 0.41
N ILE A 140 11.06 -6.50 1.05
CA ILE A 140 10.70 -7.91 1.20
C ILE A 140 9.87 -7.97 2.47
N THR A 141 8.55 -7.94 2.32
CA THR A 141 7.57 -8.27 3.37
C THR A 141 7.05 -9.67 3.15
#